data_AF-A0A9D7ICV4-F1
#
_entry.id   AF-A0A9D7ICV4-F1
#
_cell.length_a   1.000
_cell.length_b   1.000
_cell.length_c   1.000
_cell.angle_alpha   90.00
_cell.angle_beta   90.00
_cell.angle_gamma   90.00
#
_symmetry.space_group_name_H-M   'P 1'
#
loop_
_entity.id
_entity.type
_entity.pdbx_description
1 polymer ?
#
loop_
_entity_poly.entity_id
_entity_poly.type
_entity_poly.pdbx_seq_one_letter_code
_entity_poly.pdbx_strand_id
1 'polypeptide(L)'
;MAYDVSQLLAMSRTQLLELFRASPAGEIPDGPAEGTAIIAPGTRYNANIAKLINFFSWQGKVFDARKGVLKNKILAFGLEAILARVYIAPSWLDDKDCIVLDYSETSILAHYVRDEIRLIGPGFYLGKVYLGKERLIDFCLKF
;
A
#
# COMPACT_ATOMS: atom_id res chain seq x y z
N MET A 1 -3.84 5.42 -20.61
CA MET A 1 -3.79 3.94 -20.68
C MET A 1 -4.03 3.42 -19.28
N ALA A 2 -4.88 2.41 -19.11
CA ALA A 2 -5.05 1.76 -17.81
C ALA A 2 -3.89 0.78 -17.60
N TYR A 3 -3.20 0.88 -16.47
CA TYR A 3 -2.21 -0.11 -16.07
C TYR A 3 -2.91 -1.38 -15.58
N ASP A 4 -2.25 -2.53 -15.70
CA ASP A 4 -2.66 -3.78 -15.06
C ASP A 4 -1.57 -4.33 -14.11
N VAL A 5 -1.93 -5.36 -13.34
CA VAL A 5 -1.05 -5.98 -12.34
C VAL A 5 0.19 -6.60 -12.99
N SER A 6 0.03 -7.28 -14.13
CA SER A 6 1.13 -7.96 -14.83
C SER A 6 2.17 -6.97 -15.34
N GLN A 7 1.75 -5.81 -15.84
CA GLN A 7 2.64 -4.72 -16.24
C GLN A 7 3.45 -4.20 -15.06
N LEU A 8 2.83 -3.97 -13.90
CA LEU A 8 3.54 -3.49 -12.72
C LEU A 8 4.54 -4.53 -12.18
N LEU A 9 4.20 -5.82 -12.23
CA LEU A 9 5.09 -6.90 -11.82
C LEU A 9 6.33 -7.03 -12.73
N ALA A 10 6.21 -6.66 -14.00
CA ALA A 10 7.32 -6.65 -14.95
C ALA A 10 8.20 -5.39 -14.84
N MET A 11 7.75 -4.35 -14.13
CA MET A 11 8.52 -3.11 -13.98
C MET A 11 9.68 -3.27 -12.99
N SER A 12 10.79 -2.62 -13.33
CA SER A 12 11.90 -2.43 -12.39
C SER A 12 11.50 -1.50 -11.24
N ARG A 13 12.29 -1.56 -10.17
CA ARG A 13 12.14 -0.68 -9.00
C ARG A 13 12.18 0.81 -9.38
N THR A 14 12.99 1.19 -10.37
CA THR A 14 13.10 2.58 -10.85
C THR A 14 11.85 3.00 -11.62
N GLN A 15 11.33 2.15 -12.50
CA GLN A 15 10.09 2.42 -13.23
C GLN A 15 8.89 2.60 -12.30
N LEU A 16 8.76 1.74 -11.27
CA LEU A 16 7.71 1.88 -10.24
C LEU A 16 7.89 3.15 -9.38
N LEU A 17 9.13 3.62 -9.21
CA LEU A 17 9.41 4.86 -8.50
C LEU A 17 8.97 6.07 -9.31
N GLU A 18 9.35 6.11 -10.60
CA GLU A 18 9.00 7.18 -11.52
C GLU A 18 7.50 7.25 -11.74
N LEU A 19 6.84 6.10 -11.94
CA LEU A 19 5.39 6.02 -12.06
C LEU A 19 4.70 6.63 -10.83
N PHE A 20 5.12 6.25 -9.63
CA PHE A 20 4.56 6.82 -8.40
C PHE A 20 4.77 8.33 -8.28
N ARG A 21 5.96 8.83 -8.62
CA ARG A 21 6.29 10.27 -8.59
C ARG A 21 5.50 11.10 -9.60
N ALA A 22 5.15 10.50 -10.73
CA ALA A 22 4.37 11.12 -11.79
C ALA A 22 2.85 11.07 -11.52
N SER A 23 2.42 10.23 -10.59
CA SER A 23 1.00 10.00 -10.31
C SER A 23 0.46 11.00 -9.26
N PRO A 24 -0.81 11.40 -9.36
CA PRO A 24 -1.48 12.17 -8.30
C PRO A 24 -1.89 11.28 -7.12
N ALA A 25 -2.20 11.88 -5.98
CA ALA A 25 -2.84 11.17 -4.87
C ALA A 25 -4.15 10.51 -5.31
N GLY A 26 -4.97 11.25 -6.07
CA GLY A 26 -6.33 10.87 -6.40
C GLY A 26 -7.29 11.06 -5.22
N GLU A 27 -8.51 10.55 -5.36
CA GLU A 27 -9.49 10.51 -4.28
C GLU A 27 -9.21 9.32 -3.35
N ILE A 28 -9.56 9.47 -2.06
CA ILE A 28 -9.53 8.35 -1.12
C ILE A 28 -10.53 7.31 -1.63
N PRO A 29 -10.09 6.09 -1.95
CA PRO A 29 -10.98 5.10 -2.51
C PRO A 29 -11.95 4.57 -1.45
N ASP A 30 -13.07 4.02 -1.90
CA ASP A 30 -14.13 3.49 -1.04
C ASP A 30 -14.54 2.09 -1.54
N GLY A 31 -14.72 1.14 -0.61
CA GLY A 31 -15.10 -0.23 -0.93
C GLY A 31 -13.96 -1.26 -0.89
N PRO A 32 -14.23 -2.49 -1.35
CA PRO A 32 -13.27 -3.58 -1.34
C PRO A 32 -12.19 -3.39 -2.42
N ALA A 33 -10.97 -3.76 -2.10
CA ALA A 33 -9.82 -3.73 -2.98
C ALA A 33 -9.06 -5.06 -2.94
N GLU A 34 -8.66 -5.51 -4.13
CA GLU A 34 -7.70 -6.58 -4.31
C GLU A 34 -6.28 -6.03 -4.23
N GLY A 35 -5.50 -6.53 -3.27
CA GLY A 35 -4.12 -6.12 -3.07
C GLY A 35 -3.14 -7.12 -3.68
N THR A 36 -2.14 -6.62 -4.41
CA THR A 36 -1.03 -7.46 -4.88
C THR A 36 0.29 -6.87 -4.44
N ALA A 37 1.11 -7.65 -3.72
CA ALA A 37 2.47 -7.26 -3.38
C ALA A 37 3.38 -7.35 -4.62
N ILE A 38 4.19 -6.32 -4.85
CA ILE A 38 5.11 -6.23 -5.99
C ILE A 38 6.54 -6.31 -5.45
N ILE A 39 7.15 -7.48 -5.57
CA ILE A 39 8.56 -7.69 -5.25
C ILE A 39 9.37 -7.43 -6.53
N ALA A 40 9.74 -6.17 -6.74
CA ALA A 40 10.48 -5.76 -7.93
C ALA A 40 11.83 -6.53 -8.04
N PRO A 41 12.27 -6.90 -9.26
CA PRO A 41 13.55 -7.56 -9.48
C PRO A 41 14.72 -6.81 -8.81
N GLY A 42 15.57 -7.54 -8.09
CA GLY A 42 16.69 -6.97 -7.33
C GLY A 42 16.36 -6.51 -5.91
N THR A 43 15.10 -6.61 -5.47
CA THR A 43 14.74 -6.41 -4.06
C THR A 43 15.35 -7.53 -3.22
N ARG A 44 16.23 -7.18 -2.26
CA ARG A 44 16.78 -8.16 -1.32
C ARG A 44 15.66 -8.65 -0.41
N TYR A 45 15.17 -9.86 -0.66
CA TYR A 45 14.19 -10.49 0.19
C TYR A 45 14.80 -10.72 1.58
N ASN A 46 14.28 -10.03 2.60
CA ASN A 46 14.79 -10.08 3.97
C ASN A 46 13.68 -10.53 4.93
N ALA A 47 14.06 -10.82 6.18
CA ALA A 47 13.12 -11.28 7.21
C ALA A 47 12.00 -10.26 7.49
N ASN A 48 12.25 -8.96 7.27
CA ASN A 48 11.25 -7.91 7.47
C ASN A 48 10.17 -7.95 6.39
N ILE A 49 10.55 -8.18 5.13
CA ILE A 49 9.61 -8.38 4.02
C ILE A 49 8.75 -9.62 4.27
N ALA A 50 9.33 -10.73 4.71
CA ALA A 50 8.57 -11.94 5.02
C ALA A 50 7.58 -11.72 6.18
N LYS A 51 7.99 -11.04 7.25
CA LYS A 51 7.11 -10.65 8.36
C LYS A 51 5.98 -9.74 7.90
N LEU A 52 6.30 -8.74 7.07
CA LEU A 52 5.32 -7.84 6.49
C LEU A 52 4.30 -8.62 5.64
N ILE A 53 4.75 -9.53 4.77
CA ILE A 53 3.85 -10.29 3.91
C ILE A 53 2.89 -11.16 4.74
N ASN A 54 3.43 -11.85 5.75
CA ASN A 54 2.62 -12.67 6.65
C ASN A 54 1.65 -11.82 7.49
N PHE A 55 2.07 -10.64 7.93
CA PHE A 55 1.25 -9.76 8.77
C PHE A 55 0.17 -9.02 7.98
N PHE A 56 0.49 -8.53 6.78
CA PHE A 56 -0.42 -7.72 5.98
C PHE A 56 -1.29 -8.51 5.02
N SER A 57 -1.14 -9.86 4.98
CA SER A 57 -1.89 -10.82 4.14
C SER A 57 -2.88 -10.14 3.20
N TRP A 58 -2.45 -9.83 1.97
CA TRP A 58 -3.20 -9.01 1.00
C TRP A 58 -4.44 -9.73 0.42
N GLN A 59 -5.18 -10.47 1.24
CA GLN A 59 -6.38 -11.23 0.85
C GLN A 59 -7.62 -10.35 0.70
N GLY A 60 -7.52 -9.05 0.94
CA GLY A 60 -8.59 -8.08 0.66
C GLY A 60 -8.57 -6.91 1.65
N LYS A 61 -8.53 -5.69 1.10
CA LYS A 61 -8.56 -4.43 1.86
C LYS A 61 -9.93 -3.79 1.66
N VAL A 62 -10.61 -3.34 2.70
CA VAL A 62 -11.88 -2.61 2.58
C VAL A 62 -11.70 -1.20 3.08
N PHE A 63 -11.85 -0.23 2.19
CA PHE A 63 -11.76 1.19 2.50
C PHE A 63 -13.15 1.73 2.84
N ASP A 64 -13.20 2.58 3.87
CA ASP A 64 -14.36 3.39 4.23
C ASP A 64 -13.91 4.86 4.16
N ALA A 65 -14.15 5.48 3.01
CA ALA A 65 -13.73 6.85 2.75
C ALA A 65 -14.42 7.85 3.69
N ARG A 66 -15.64 7.55 4.15
CA ARG A 66 -16.41 8.41 5.06
C ARG A 66 -15.82 8.46 6.45
N LYS A 67 -15.31 7.32 6.93
CA LYS A 67 -14.66 7.21 8.24
C LYS A 67 -13.16 7.47 8.17
N GLY A 68 -12.58 7.52 6.96
CA GLY A 68 -11.13 7.66 6.77
C GLY A 68 -10.39 6.46 7.36
N VAL A 69 -10.91 5.25 7.15
CA VAL A 69 -10.30 4.04 7.68
C VAL A 69 -10.22 2.92 6.65
N LEU A 70 -9.20 2.09 6.81
CA LEU A 70 -8.98 0.87 6.07
C LEU A 70 -9.11 -0.31 7.02
N LYS A 71 -9.87 -1.33 6.62
CA LYS A 71 -9.95 -2.62 7.30
C LYS A 71 -9.28 -3.70 6.47
N ASN A 72 -8.27 -4.38 7.02
CA ASN A 72 -7.67 -5.53 6.38
C ASN A 72 -8.40 -6.83 6.78
N LYS A 73 -8.72 -7.69 5.81
CA LYS A 73 -9.25 -9.04 6.08
C LYS A 73 -8.07 -10.00 6.31
N ILE A 74 -7.66 -10.17 7.56
CA ILE A 74 -6.63 -11.15 7.91
C ILE A 74 -7.30 -12.43 8.39
N LEU A 75 -7.20 -13.50 7.59
CA LEU A 75 -7.76 -14.81 7.93
C LEU A 75 -6.90 -15.64 8.89
N ALA A 76 -5.66 -15.21 9.18
CA ALA A 76 -4.68 -16.09 9.82
C ALA A 76 -4.98 -16.49 11.28
N PHE A 77 -5.87 -15.81 12.01
CA PHE A 77 -6.15 -16.13 13.43
C PHE A 77 -7.58 -15.78 13.90
N GLY A 78 -8.56 -15.62 12.99
CA GLY A 78 -9.93 -15.22 13.38
C GLY A 78 -10.05 -13.83 14.02
N LEU A 79 -8.99 -13.01 13.94
CA LEU A 79 -8.94 -11.63 14.39
C LEU A 79 -9.38 -10.71 13.25
N GLU A 80 -10.57 -10.13 13.41
CA GLU A 80 -11.11 -9.17 12.47
C GLU A 80 -10.40 -7.82 12.56
N ALA A 81 -10.00 -7.30 11.39
CA ALA A 81 -9.74 -5.91 11.07
C ALA A 81 -8.54 -5.23 11.75
N ILE A 82 -7.38 -5.30 11.10
CA ILE A 82 -6.38 -4.22 11.21
C ILE A 82 -7.04 -2.93 10.70
N LEU A 83 -7.19 -1.94 11.58
CA LEU A 83 -7.72 -0.61 11.29
C LEU A 83 -6.57 0.35 11.02
N ALA A 84 -6.39 0.75 9.77
CA ALA A 84 -5.48 1.85 9.40
C ALA A 84 -6.29 3.14 9.28
N ARG A 85 -5.70 4.28 9.64
CA ARG A 85 -6.24 5.58 9.28
C ARG A 85 -5.85 5.92 7.85
N VAL A 86 -6.78 6.50 7.11
CA VAL A 86 -6.62 6.85 5.70
C VAL A 86 -6.81 8.35 5.56
N TYR A 87 -5.78 9.05 5.09
CA TYR A 87 -5.79 10.50 4.93
C TYR A 87 -4.81 10.95 3.85
N ILE A 88 -4.97 12.17 3.33
CA ILE A 88 -4.00 12.76 2.40
C ILE A 88 -2.92 13.48 3.19
N ALA A 89 -1.66 13.22 2.85
CA ALA A 89 -0.50 13.94 3.40
C ALA A 89 0.69 13.88 2.44
N PRO A 90 1.72 14.72 2.65
CA PRO A 90 2.96 14.66 1.88
C PRO A 90 3.61 13.28 1.96
N SER A 91 4.03 12.76 0.80
CA SER A 91 4.76 11.52 0.67
C SER A 91 6.18 11.67 1.21
N TRP A 92 6.67 10.66 1.94
CA TRP A 92 8.08 10.61 2.35
C TRP A 92 9.06 10.44 1.19
N LEU A 93 8.56 10.16 -0.03
CA LEU A 93 9.39 9.97 -1.21
C LEU A 93 9.78 11.27 -1.91
N ASP A 94 8.82 12.19 -2.05
CA ASP A 94 8.94 13.36 -2.94
C ASP A 94 8.18 14.60 -2.44
N ASP A 95 7.68 14.58 -1.20
CA ASP A 95 6.89 15.64 -0.55
C ASP A 95 5.60 16.05 -1.30
N LYS A 96 5.18 15.31 -2.34
CA LYS A 96 3.89 15.55 -3.00
C LYS A 96 2.78 14.77 -2.30
N ASP A 97 1.55 15.20 -2.48
CA ASP A 97 0.39 14.54 -1.89
C ASP A 97 0.30 13.06 -2.26
N CYS A 98 -0.01 12.24 -1.26
CA CYS A 98 -0.35 10.84 -1.40
C CYS A 98 -1.45 10.49 -0.39
N ILE A 99 -2.14 9.39 -0.63
CA ILE A 99 -3.04 8.82 0.37
C ILE A 99 -2.18 7.94 1.28
N VAL A 100 -2.17 8.27 2.56
CA VAL A 100 -1.44 7.55 3.59
C VAL A 100 -2.36 6.52 4.22
N LEU A 101 -1.88 5.29 4.36
CA LEU A 101 -2.48 4.25 5.19
C LEU A 101 -1.59 4.10 6.43
N ASP A 102 -2.07 4.65 7.53
CA ASP A 102 -1.34 4.75 8.79
C ASP A 102 -1.81 3.67 9.75
N TYR A 103 -0.94 2.70 10.00
CA TYR A 103 -1.22 1.57 10.90
C TYR A 103 -0.65 1.80 12.31
N SER A 104 -0.23 3.03 12.61
CA SER A 104 0.49 3.32 13.85
C SER A 104 -0.33 3.04 15.12
N GLU A 105 -1.65 3.09 14.98
CA GLU A 105 -2.64 2.87 16.04
C GLU A 105 -3.08 1.39 16.17
N THR A 106 -2.66 0.49 15.27
CA THR A 106 -3.19 -0.88 15.26
C THR A 106 -2.44 -1.86 16.18
N SER A 107 -1.11 -1.77 16.28
CA SER A 107 -0.28 -2.72 17.04
C SER A 107 1.15 -2.21 17.22
N ILE A 108 1.88 -2.73 18.21
CA ILE A 108 3.30 -2.41 18.46
C ILE A 108 4.18 -2.66 17.23
N LEU A 109 3.92 -3.72 16.46
CA LEU A 109 4.66 -4.01 15.22
C LEU A 109 4.20 -3.12 14.06
N ALA A 110 2.90 -2.82 14.00
CA ALA A 110 2.30 -1.96 12.99
C ALA A 110 2.61 -0.48 13.22
N HIS A 111 3.09 -0.13 14.43
CA HIS A 111 3.44 1.24 14.84
C HIS A 111 4.38 1.94 13.85
N TYR A 112 5.27 1.16 13.25
CA TYR A 112 6.28 1.65 12.31
C TYR A 112 5.87 1.50 10.85
N VAL A 113 4.69 0.97 10.55
CA VAL A 113 4.26 0.73 9.17
C VAL A 113 3.43 1.88 8.66
N ARG A 114 3.87 2.43 7.53
CA ARG A 114 3.16 3.43 6.76
C ARG A 114 3.10 2.98 5.32
N ASP A 115 1.90 2.86 4.77
CA ASP A 115 1.75 2.71 3.33
C ASP A 115 1.42 4.07 2.72
N GLU A 116 1.90 4.29 1.50
CA GLU A 116 1.55 5.46 0.69
C GLU A 116 1.02 4.97 -0.65
N ILE A 117 -0.15 5.44 -1.08
CA ILE A 117 -0.76 5.07 -2.36
C ILE A 117 -1.05 6.30 -3.22
N ARG A 118 -0.97 6.11 -4.54
CA ARG A 118 -1.29 7.11 -5.56
C ARG A 118 -2.07 6.48 -6.71
N LEU A 119 -2.94 7.27 -7.32
CA LEU A 119 -3.82 6.83 -8.40
C LEU A 119 -3.04 6.72 -9.71
N ILE A 120 -2.99 5.51 -10.27
CA ILE A 120 -2.33 5.23 -11.56
C ILE A 120 -3.34 4.95 -12.68
N GLY A 121 -4.60 4.72 -12.34
CA GLY A 121 -5.71 4.54 -13.27
C GLY A 121 -7.05 4.49 -12.54
N PRO A 122 -8.19 4.48 -13.25
CA PRO A 122 -9.51 4.40 -12.61
C PRO A 122 -9.61 3.19 -11.67
N GLY A 123 -9.84 3.45 -10.38
CA GLY A 123 -9.91 2.39 -9.35
C GLY A 123 -8.61 1.62 -9.15
N PHE A 124 -7.46 2.12 -9.63
CA PHE A 124 -6.20 1.40 -9.58
C PHE A 124 -5.09 2.28 -9.00
N TYR A 125 -4.49 1.80 -7.91
CA TYR A 125 -3.52 2.54 -7.13
C TYR A 125 -2.20 1.78 -7.04
N LEU A 126 -1.10 2.51 -7.15
CA LEU A 126 0.24 2.02 -6.83
C LEU A 126 0.61 2.46 -5.43
N GLY A 127 1.10 1.52 -4.64
CA GLY A 127 1.44 1.69 -3.25
C GLY A 127 2.91 1.41 -2.94
N LYS A 128 3.39 2.03 -1.86
CA LYS A 128 4.72 1.82 -1.28
C LYS A 128 4.58 1.51 0.19
N VAL A 129 5.30 0.50 0.67
CA VAL A 129 5.34 0.15 2.09
C VAL A 129 6.61 0.66 2.72
N TYR A 130 6.46 1.40 3.82
CA TYR A 130 7.54 1.87 4.66
C TYR A 130 7.49 1.18 6.02
N LEU A 131 8.67 0.79 6.52
CA LEU A 131 8.88 0.37 7.90
C LEU A 131 9.87 1.35 8.54
N GLY A 132 9.38 2.20 9.45
CA GLY A 132 10.12 3.39 9.85
C GLY A 132 10.34 4.29 8.64
N LYS A 133 11.55 4.81 8.44
CA LYS A 133 11.90 5.61 7.25
C LYS A 133 12.45 4.77 6.09
N GLU A 134 12.49 3.45 6.22
CA GLU A 134 13.01 2.55 5.20
C GLU A 134 11.89 2.07 4.28
N ARG A 135 12.08 2.22 2.96
CA ARG A 135 11.16 1.67 1.96
C ARG A 135 11.44 0.19 1.73
N LEU A 136 10.43 -0.67 1.93
CA LEU A 136 10.56 -2.12 1.81
C LEU A 136 10.16 -2.64 0.44
N ILE A 137 8.88 -2.54 0.09
CA ILE A 137 8.30 -3.11 -1.14
C ILE A 137 7.28 -2.15 -1.75
N ASP A 138 6.92 -2.42 -3.00
CA ASP A 138 5.80 -1.78 -3.68
C ASP A 138 4.59 -2.74 -3.67
N PHE A 139 3.39 -2.23 -3.89
CA PHE A 139 2.16 -3.03 -4.03
C PHE A 139 1.17 -2.31 -4.93
N CYS A 140 0.10 -2.96 -5.38
CA CYS A 140 -1.02 -2.29 -6.02
C CYS A 140 -2.35 -2.66 -5.39
N LEU A 141 -3.33 -1.78 -5.55
CA LEU A 141 -4.72 -1.97 -5.13
C LEU A 141 -5.64 -1.75 -6.31
N LYS A 142 -6.52 -2.71 -6.56
CA LYS A 142 -7.57 -2.63 -7.58
C LYS A 142 -8.93 -2.69 -6.90
N PHE A 143 -9.76 -1.69 -7.16
CA PHE A 143 -11.14 -1.55 -6.69
C PHE A 143 -12.14 -1.98 -7.76
#